data_AF-A0A6P5EHG3-F1
#
_entry.id   AF-A0A6P5EHG3-F1
#
_cell.length_a   1.000
_cell.length_b   1.000
_cell.length_c   1.000
_cell.angle_alpha   90.00
_cell.angle_beta   90.00
_cell.angle_gamma   90.00
#
_symmetry.space_group_name_H-M   'P 1'
#
loop_
_entity.id
_entity.type
_entity.pdbx_description
1 polymer ?
#
loop_
_entity_poly.entity_id
_entity_poly.type
_entity_poly.pdbx_seq_one_letter_code
_entity_poly.pdbx_strand_id
1 'polypeptide(L)'
;KRLPTADRLLKRGMHVNQNCAFCAVLTESCDHMFNDCVYVRFLLLNIGGLDTTDVGTCDVRDLWARATEILVDPLRKQGLILLAATWWVIWKDRNNYVFRGKPPFITGSLERVKLLISDWTTML
;
A
#
# COMPACT_ATOMS: atom_id res chain seq x y z
N LYS A 1 -4.29 11.16 -9.01
CA LYS A 1 -3.11 10.76 -8.18
C LYS A 1 -1.83 11.11 -8.96
N ARG A 2 -0.66 11.30 -8.33
CA ARG A 2 0.57 11.77 -9.03
C ARG A 2 1.78 10.83 -8.90
N LEU A 3 1.65 9.75 -8.13
CA LEU A 3 2.72 8.79 -7.91
C LEU A 3 3.19 8.14 -9.22
N PRO A 4 4.50 7.90 -9.40
CA PRO A 4 5.07 7.27 -10.59
C PRO A 4 4.86 5.74 -10.61
N THR A 5 3.59 5.32 -10.61
CA THR A 5 3.16 3.95 -10.92
C THR A 5 3.37 3.65 -12.42
N ALA A 6 3.39 2.37 -12.82
CA ALA A 6 3.74 1.98 -14.18
C ALA A 6 2.84 2.64 -15.23
N ASP A 7 1.53 2.69 -14.99
CA ASP A 7 0.56 3.41 -15.84
C ASP A 7 0.94 4.88 -16.11
N ARG A 8 1.59 5.54 -15.16
CA ARG A 8 2.07 6.93 -15.31
C ARG A 8 3.48 7.04 -15.86
N LEU A 9 4.37 6.11 -15.48
CA LEU A 9 5.74 6.08 -15.99
C LEU A 9 5.74 5.84 -17.50
N LEU A 10 4.92 4.91 -17.99
CA LEU A 10 4.75 4.65 -19.42
C LEU A 10 4.25 5.90 -20.16
N LYS A 11 3.26 6.61 -19.60
CA LYS A 11 2.78 7.89 -20.16
C LYS A 11 3.85 9.00 -20.21
N ARG A 12 4.90 8.88 -19.40
CA ARG A 12 6.05 9.80 -19.37
C ARG A 12 7.22 9.32 -20.25
N GLY A 13 7.04 8.25 -21.02
CA GLY A 13 8.08 7.69 -21.89
C GLY A 13 9.13 6.82 -21.19
N MET A 14 8.88 6.43 -19.93
CA MET A 14 9.78 5.56 -19.18
C MET A 14 9.50 4.09 -19.52
N HIS A 15 10.55 3.32 -19.83
CA HIS A 15 10.46 1.89 -20.10
C HIS A 15 10.41 1.11 -18.79
N VAL A 16 9.20 0.71 -18.38
CA VAL A 16 8.95 -0.15 -17.22
C VAL A 16 7.94 -1.23 -17.57
N ASN A 17 7.92 -2.33 -16.81
CA ASN A 17 6.86 -3.33 -16.94
C ASN A 17 5.52 -2.70 -16.54
N GLN A 18 4.49 -2.85 -17.37
CA GLN A 18 3.13 -2.36 -17.10
C GLN A 18 2.45 -3.14 -15.96
N ASN A 19 2.81 -4.41 -15.79
CA ASN A 19 2.18 -5.28 -14.80
C ASN A 19 2.64 -4.89 -13.40
N CYS A 20 1.74 -5.06 -12.44
CA CYS A 20 1.99 -4.82 -11.02
C CYS A 20 3.24 -5.57 -10.54
N ALA A 21 4.14 -4.82 -9.89
CA ALA A 21 5.35 -5.34 -9.25
C ALA A 21 5.12 -6.50 -8.26
N PHE A 22 3.88 -6.67 -7.77
CA PHE A 22 3.54 -7.67 -6.77
C PHE A 22 2.75 -8.85 -7.31
N CYS A 23 1.61 -8.61 -7.99
CA CYS A 23 0.77 -9.70 -8.49
C CYS A 23 1.15 -10.17 -9.89
N ALA A 24 1.92 -9.37 -10.65
CA ALA A 24 2.30 -9.62 -12.04
C ALA A 24 1.14 -9.84 -13.05
N VAL A 25 -0.13 -9.73 -12.62
CA VAL A 25 -1.33 -10.00 -13.44
C VAL A 25 -1.98 -8.70 -13.94
N LEU A 26 -2.34 -7.79 -13.03
CA LEU A 26 -3.05 -6.56 -13.37
C LEU A 26 -2.07 -5.42 -13.68
N THR A 27 -2.51 -4.43 -14.47
CA THR A 27 -1.75 -3.21 -14.72
C THR A 27 -1.50 -2.45 -13.41
N GLU A 28 -0.28 -2.00 -13.18
CA GLU A 28 0.06 -1.21 -11.99
C GLU A 28 -0.56 0.18 -12.07
N SER A 29 -1.52 0.44 -11.19
CA SER A 29 -2.06 1.76 -10.89
C SER A 29 -1.91 2.07 -9.40
N CYS A 30 -2.14 3.32 -8.98
CA CYS A 30 -2.13 3.65 -7.55
C CYS A 30 -3.16 2.83 -6.76
N ASP A 31 -4.37 2.65 -7.30
CA ASP A 31 -5.47 1.97 -6.61
C ASP A 31 -5.19 0.48 -6.47
N HIS A 32 -4.75 -0.13 -7.57
CA HIS A 32 -4.34 -1.52 -7.55
C HIS A 32 -3.18 -1.73 -6.57
N MET A 33 -2.13 -0.91 -6.65
CA MET A 33 -0.92 -1.11 -5.87
C MET A 33 -1.11 -0.89 -4.36
N PHE A 34 -2.03 -0.04 -3.93
CA PHE A 34 -2.22 0.28 -2.50
C PHE A 34 -3.49 -0.30 -1.88
N ASN A 35 -4.38 -0.91 -2.67
CA ASN A 35 -5.61 -1.52 -2.17
C ASN A 35 -5.94 -2.84 -2.87
N ASP A 36 -6.10 -2.83 -4.20
CA ASP A 36 -6.75 -3.97 -4.88
C ASP A 36 -5.82 -5.18 -5.11
N CYS A 37 -4.51 -4.97 -5.03
CA CYS A 37 -3.53 -6.02 -5.27
C CYS A 37 -3.61 -7.10 -4.18
N VAL A 38 -3.71 -8.37 -4.60
CA VAL A 38 -3.78 -9.52 -3.67
C VAL A 38 -2.64 -9.54 -2.65
N TYR A 39 -1.43 -9.14 -3.04
CA TYR A 39 -0.28 -9.01 -2.15
C TYR A 39 -0.55 -7.99 -1.03
N VAL A 40 -1.12 -6.84 -1.38
CA VAL A 40 -1.40 -5.74 -0.45
C VAL A 40 -2.60 -6.06 0.43
N ARG A 41 -3.66 -6.66 -0.15
CA ARG A 41 -4.82 -7.17 0.62
C ARG A 41 -4.37 -8.18 1.68
N PHE A 42 -3.44 -9.08 1.33
CA PHE A 42 -2.86 -10.02 2.29
C PHE A 42 -2.16 -9.28 3.44
N LEU A 43 -1.35 -8.27 3.15
CA LEU A 43 -0.69 -7.48 4.21
C LEU A 43 -1.72 -6.80 5.12
N LEU A 44 -2.70 -6.10 4.55
CA LEU A 44 -3.74 -5.38 5.29
C LEU A 44 -4.54 -6.31 6.21
N LEU A 45 -4.91 -7.51 5.74
CA LEU A 45 -5.59 -8.52 6.56
C LEU A 45 -4.74 -9.01 7.73
N ASN A 46 -3.43 -9.17 7.54
CA ASN A 46 -2.52 -9.75 8.56
C ASN A 46 -2.02 -8.76 9.61
N ILE A 47 -2.27 -7.46 9.44
CA ILE A 47 -1.89 -6.40 10.40
C ILE A 47 -3.08 -5.83 11.18
N GLY A 48 -4.25 -6.46 11.08
CA GLY A 48 -5.48 -5.97 11.71
C GLY A 48 -6.08 -4.75 11.00
N GLY A 49 -5.89 -4.66 9.69
CA GLY A 49 -6.42 -3.58 8.85
C GLY A 49 -7.93 -3.42 8.95
N LEU A 50 -8.36 -2.17 8.73
CA LEU A 50 -9.75 -1.75 8.56
C LEU A 50 -10.53 -2.82 7.79
N ASP A 51 -11.67 -3.25 8.34
CA ASP A 51 -12.56 -4.27 7.82
C ASP A 51 -12.57 -4.30 6.27
N THR A 52 -11.73 -5.16 5.68
CA THR A 52 -11.52 -5.19 4.21
C THR A 52 -12.67 -5.89 3.48
N THR A 53 -13.79 -6.06 4.18
CA THR A 53 -15.05 -6.67 3.75
C THR A 53 -15.78 -5.83 2.71
N ASP A 54 -15.36 -4.58 2.51
CA ASP A 54 -15.74 -3.79 1.33
C ASP A 54 -14.92 -4.26 0.12
N VAL A 55 -15.35 -5.37 -0.50
CA VAL A 55 -14.72 -6.05 -1.65
C VAL A 55 -14.94 -5.27 -2.97
N GLY A 56 -14.89 -3.95 -2.92
CA GLY A 56 -14.90 -3.07 -4.08
C GLY A 56 -13.48 -2.63 -4.47
N THR A 57 -13.27 -2.34 -5.75
CA THR A 57 -12.13 -1.52 -6.17
C THR A 57 -12.32 -0.12 -5.60
N CYS A 58 -11.53 0.26 -4.58
CA CYS A 58 -11.67 1.56 -3.92
C CYS A 58 -10.59 2.54 -4.38
N ASP A 59 -10.97 3.80 -4.60
CA ASP A 59 -10.01 4.88 -4.76
C ASP A 59 -9.19 5.01 -3.46
N VAL A 60 -7.86 4.99 -3.56
CA VAL A 60 -6.98 5.14 -2.40
C VAL A 60 -7.15 6.46 -1.65
N ARG A 61 -7.70 7.49 -2.31
CA ARG A 61 -8.08 8.75 -1.67
C ARG A 61 -9.27 8.58 -0.75
N ASP A 62 -10.25 7.76 -1.15
CA ASP A 62 -11.43 7.48 -0.35
C ASP A 62 -11.05 6.65 0.88
N LEU A 63 -10.10 5.72 0.72
CA LEU A 63 -9.52 4.98 1.87
C LEU A 63 -8.88 5.91 2.89
N TRP A 64 -8.08 6.87 2.43
CA TRP A 64 -7.48 7.87 3.29
C TRP A 64 -8.55 8.76 3.95
N ALA A 65 -9.52 9.24 3.19
CA ALA A 65 -10.61 10.08 3.68
C ALA A 65 -11.41 9.37 4.79
N ARG A 66 -11.83 8.11 4.55
CA ARG A 66 -12.50 7.28 5.55
C ARG A 66 -11.70 7.15 6.83
N ALA A 67 -10.39 6.93 6.74
CA ALA A 67 -9.53 6.86 7.92
C ALA A 67 -9.44 8.20 8.66
N THR A 68 -9.41 9.34 7.96
CA THR A 68 -9.36 10.67 8.58
C THR A 68 -10.69 11.09 9.23
N GLU A 69 -11.81 10.60 8.72
CA GLU A 69 -13.17 10.94 9.16
C GLU A 69 -13.62 10.13 10.40
N ILE A 70 -12.82 9.16 10.87
CA ILE A 70 -13.09 8.43 12.11
C ILE A 70 -13.17 9.41 13.29
N LEU A 71 -14.32 9.46 13.96
CA LEU A 71 -14.58 10.40 15.06
C LEU A 71 -13.79 10.08 16.34
N VAL A 72 -13.49 8.81 16.58
CA VAL A 72 -12.79 8.34 17.78
C VAL A 72 -11.28 8.49 17.58
N ASP A 73 -10.65 9.44 18.28
CA ASP A 73 -9.24 9.82 18.04
C ASP A 73 -8.23 8.65 18.10
N PRO A 74 -8.28 7.74 19.09
CA PRO A 74 -7.37 6.58 19.11
C PRO A 74 -7.55 5.67 17.89
N LEU A 75 -8.80 5.40 17.47
CA LEU A 75 -9.09 4.56 16.31
C LEU A 75 -8.69 5.25 15.00
N ARG A 76 -8.89 6.57 14.91
CA ARG A 76 -8.43 7.39 13.78
C ARG A 76 -6.92 7.32 13.64
N LYS A 77 -6.18 7.58 14.72
CA LYS A 77 -4.70 7.51 14.73
C LYS A 77 -4.22 6.13 14.32
N GLN A 78 -4.79 5.08 14.92
CA GLN A 78 -4.44 3.70 14.59
C GLN A 78 -4.67 3.38 13.11
N GLY A 79 -5.83 3.75 12.56
CA GLY A 79 -6.15 3.54 11.15
C GLY A 79 -5.20 4.29 10.19
N LEU A 80 -4.86 5.54 10.52
CA LEU A 80 -3.91 6.34 9.73
C LEU A 80 -2.50 5.77 9.79
N ILE A 81 -2.03 5.34 10.96
CA ILE A 81 -0.72 4.69 11.14
C ILE A 81 -0.66 3.41 10.29
N LEU A 82 -1.70 2.57 10.36
CA LEU A 82 -1.76 1.30 9.64
C LEU A 82 -1.71 1.51 8.12
N LEU A 83 -2.51 2.43 7.59
CA LEU A 83 -2.50 2.77 6.16
C LEU A 83 -1.16 3.34 5.73
N ALA A 84 -0.64 4.33 6.47
CA ALA A 84 0.60 5.00 6.11
C ALA A 84 1.81 4.04 6.18
N ALA A 85 1.90 3.18 7.20
CA ALA A 85 2.98 2.21 7.36
C ALA A 85 2.95 1.17 6.23
N THR A 86 1.76 0.66 5.90
CA THR A 86 1.58 -0.29 4.80
C THR A 86 1.96 0.34 3.46
N TRP A 87 1.43 1.51 3.15
CA TRP A 87 1.72 2.20 1.88
C TRP A 87 3.20 2.56 1.76
N TRP A 88 3.85 2.94 2.85
CA TRP A 88 5.28 3.21 2.86
C TRP A 88 6.11 1.97 2.48
N VAL A 89 5.84 0.82 3.11
CA VAL A 89 6.55 -0.43 2.81
C VAL A 89 6.30 -0.88 1.37
N ILE A 90 5.03 -0.87 0.93
CA ILE A 90 4.66 -1.20 -0.45
C ILE A 90 5.38 -0.30 -1.44
N TRP A 91 5.40 1.01 -1.21
CA TRP A 91 6.08 1.93 -2.11
C TRP A 91 7.58 1.67 -2.19
N LYS A 92 8.23 1.42 -1.05
CA LYS A 92 9.66 1.10 -0.99
C LYS A 92 9.98 -0.21 -1.69
N ASP A 93 9.21 -1.26 -1.44
CA ASP A 93 9.44 -2.58 -2.03
C ASP A 93 9.23 -2.56 -3.53
N ARG A 94 8.15 -1.90 -3.99
CA ARG A 94 7.91 -1.68 -5.41
C ARG A 94 9.08 -0.97 -6.07
N ASN A 95 9.58 0.12 -5.50
CA ASN A 95 10.70 0.87 -6.09
C ASN A 95 12.00 0.06 -6.08
N ASN A 96 12.25 -0.72 -5.03
CA ASN A 96 13.38 -1.63 -4.97
C ASN A 96 13.31 -2.71 -6.05
N TYR A 97 12.12 -3.23 -6.34
CA TYR A 97 11.96 -4.21 -7.42
C TYR A 97 12.14 -3.57 -8.79
N VAL A 98 11.38 -2.51 -9.09
CA VAL A 98 11.36 -1.87 -10.41
C VAL A 98 12.71 -1.26 -10.78
N PHE A 99 13.41 -0.61 -9.84
CA PHE A 99 14.63 0.15 -10.15
C PHE A 99 15.92 -0.49 -9.65
N ARG A 100 15.85 -1.52 -8.79
CA ARG A 100 17.04 -2.18 -8.23
C ARG A 100 17.02 -3.70 -8.39
N GLY A 101 16.02 -4.27 -9.06
CA GLY A 101 15.90 -5.71 -9.29
C GLY A 101 15.75 -6.54 -8.02
N LYS A 102 15.35 -5.94 -6.88
CA LYS A 102 15.17 -6.64 -5.61
C LYS A 102 13.71 -7.07 -5.45
N PRO A 103 13.35 -8.35 -5.67
CA PRO A 103 11.97 -8.79 -5.64
C PRO A 103 11.35 -8.59 -4.24
N PRO A 104 10.04 -8.29 -4.17
CA PRO A 104 9.34 -8.18 -2.91
C PRO A 104 9.26 -9.54 -2.21
N PHE A 105 9.37 -9.53 -0.87
CA PHE A 105 9.28 -10.73 -0.04
C PHE A 105 8.16 -10.53 0.99
N ILE A 106 7.08 -11.29 0.88
CA ILE A 106 5.83 -11.03 1.61
C ILE A 106 6.00 -11.03 3.13
N THR A 107 6.71 -12.02 3.68
CA THR A 107 6.94 -12.12 5.13
C THR A 107 7.84 -10.98 5.62
N GLY A 108 8.90 -10.65 4.88
CA GLY A 108 9.75 -9.50 5.20
C GLY A 108 9.01 -8.16 5.11
N SER A 109 8.05 -8.05 4.19
CA SER A 109 7.21 -6.85 4.05
C SER A 109 6.24 -6.73 5.22
N LEU A 110 5.58 -7.84 5.58
CA LEU A 110 4.70 -7.91 6.73
C LEU A 110 5.43 -7.53 8.03
N GLU A 111 6.63 -8.05 8.23
CA GLU A 111 7.46 -7.72 9.40
C GLU A 111 7.82 -6.24 9.45
N ARG A 112 8.26 -5.65 8.32
CA ARG A 112 8.53 -4.21 8.25
C ARG A 112 7.30 -3.36 8.52
N VAL A 113 6.12 -3.78 8.06
CA VAL A 113 4.87 -3.06 8.37
C VAL A 113 4.58 -3.11 9.86
N LYS A 114 4.67 -4.29 10.49
CA LYS A 114 4.45 -4.44 11.94
C LYS A 114 5.41 -3.59 12.77
N LEU A 115 6.70 -3.59 12.42
CA LEU A 115 7.71 -2.76 13.07
C LEU A 115 7.36 -1.27 12.95
N LEU A 116 7.03 -0.79 11.75
CA LEU A 116 6.65 0.62 11.55
C LEU A 116 5.37 1.00 12.30
N ILE A 117 4.37 0.11 12.36
CA ILE A 117 3.15 0.35 13.15
C ILE A 117 3.51 0.50 14.62
N SER A 118 4.34 -0.39 15.17
CA SER A 118 4.80 -0.31 16.56
C SER A 118 5.55 1.00 16.81
N ASP A 119 6.55 1.31 16.00
CA ASP A 119 7.37 2.52 16.12
C ASP A 119 6.50 3.78 16.10
N TRP A 120 5.62 3.91 15.10
CA TRP A 120 4.80 5.11 14.92
C TRP A 120 3.70 5.25 15.97
N THR A 121 3.22 4.13 16.52
CA THR A 121 2.28 4.15 17.66
C THR A 121 2.96 4.68 18.92
N THR A 122 4.25 4.39 19.14
CA THR A 122 4.99 4.88 20.32
C THR A 122 5.41 6.35 20.25
N MET A 123 5.36 6.98 19.06
CA MET A 123 5.76 8.38 18.85
C MET A 123 4.61 9.39 18.99
N LEU A 124 3.37 8.93 19.20
CA LEU A 124 2.13 9.72 19.25
C LEU A 124 1.48 9.69 20.64
#